data_AF-A0A6G3XVN7-F1
#
_entry.id   AF-A0A6G3XVN7-F1
#
_cell.length_a   1.000
_cell.length_b   1.000
_cell.length_c   1.000
_cell.angle_alpha   90.00
_cell.angle_beta   90.00
_cell.angle_gamma   90.00
#
_symmetry.space_group_name_H-M   'P 1'
#
loop_
_entity.id
_entity.type
_entity.pdbx_description
1 polymer ?
#
loop_
_entity_poly.entity_id
_entity_poly.type
_entity_poly.pdbx_seq_one_letter_code
_entity_poly.pdbx_strand_id
1 'polypeptide(L)'
;SELANRLQRERAAATALISEQGDAEAFRLRTTATDKSIAGFRSRTKGLSSVPGSAQGALDRIERFIEEMPGLRAQVRSGSSTVSALAFGYRIVIADLNSYRDGIAQADGVDADIADRIRAAAALSEAAEHTAQQQVTVMRAQAAGGFTTASQRTFDAGRMGYTESTGVMFDLGPGEWRTWLERTLSGAKALEARRLEDEIGRTGTGKDLTVSPEEWQKAADDRQELLRSVEKRVDAAVLAQVSDARTTLIWTAGAEVALVVLTLVGVVVVAIRLGRVMIRRLRDLRNAAHEVAHSGLPAVMNELSQPGA
;
A
#
# COMPACT_ATOMS: atom_id res chain seq x y z
N SER A 1 5.53 -0.73 5.28
CA SER A 1 6.99 -0.91 5.42
C SER A 1 7.55 -0.26 6.68
N GLU A 2 7.49 1.07 6.90
CA GLU A 2 8.19 1.71 8.03
C GLU A 2 7.81 1.13 9.41
N LEU A 3 6.52 0.99 9.71
CA LEU A 3 6.09 0.42 10.99
C LEU A 3 6.55 -1.04 11.16
N ALA A 4 6.49 -1.84 10.09
CA ALA A 4 6.99 -3.21 10.10
C ALA A 4 8.51 -3.23 10.40
N ASN A 5 9.30 -2.36 9.77
CA ASN A 5 10.73 -2.24 10.05
C ASN A 5 11.02 -1.84 11.51
N ARG A 6 10.23 -0.92 12.07
CA ARG A 6 10.39 -0.54 13.49
C ARG A 6 10.07 -1.69 14.43
N LEU A 7 8.98 -2.42 14.18
CA LEU A 7 8.61 -3.60 14.96
C LEU A 7 9.63 -4.74 14.83
N GLN A 8 10.22 -4.94 13.65
CA GLN A 8 11.32 -5.89 13.43
C GLN A 8 12.53 -5.55 14.31
N ARG A 9 12.94 -4.28 14.33
CA ARG A 9 14.07 -3.79 15.15
C ARG A 9 13.75 -3.84 16.64
N GLU A 10 12.52 -3.54 17.04
CA GLU A 10 12.07 -3.66 18.43
C GLU A 10 12.07 -5.13 18.88
N ARG A 11 11.61 -6.06 18.03
CA ARG A 11 11.69 -7.51 18.28
C ARG A 11 13.14 -7.98 18.45
N ALA A 12 14.06 -7.51 17.60
CA ALA A 12 15.48 -7.83 17.71
C ALA A 12 16.06 -7.30 19.04
N ALA A 13 15.78 -6.04 19.40
CA ALA A 13 16.25 -5.48 20.67
C ALA A 13 15.63 -6.15 21.91
N ALA A 14 14.34 -6.53 21.85
CA ALA A 14 13.70 -7.31 22.89
C ALA A 14 14.36 -8.69 23.06
N THR A 15 14.69 -9.34 21.94
CA THR A 15 15.42 -10.62 21.92
C THR A 15 16.80 -10.46 22.53
N ALA A 16 17.54 -9.42 22.15
CA ALA A 16 18.88 -9.12 22.67
C ALA A 16 18.84 -8.93 24.19
N LEU A 17 17.90 -8.12 24.68
CA LEU A 17 17.77 -7.82 26.10
C LEU A 17 17.51 -9.07 26.94
N ILE A 18 16.59 -9.94 26.51
CA ILE A 18 16.25 -11.16 27.27
C ILE A 18 17.35 -12.23 27.14
N SER A 19 18.08 -12.22 26.03
CA SER A 19 19.19 -13.15 25.79
C SER A 19 20.51 -12.68 26.40
N GLU A 20 20.50 -11.60 27.20
CA GLU A 20 21.69 -10.95 27.79
C GLU A 20 22.74 -10.53 26.74
N GLN A 21 22.30 -10.24 25.52
CA GLN A 21 23.11 -9.83 24.36
C GLN A 21 22.91 -8.35 23.99
N GLY A 22 22.22 -7.60 24.84
CA GLY A 22 21.92 -6.19 24.67
C GLY A 22 21.42 -5.56 25.96
N ASP A 23 21.14 -4.27 25.94
CA ASP A 23 20.79 -3.50 27.14
C ASP A 23 19.38 -2.86 27.07
N ALA A 24 18.91 -2.43 28.24
CA ALA A 24 17.59 -1.84 28.40
C ALA A 24 17.44 -0.48 27.67
N GLU A 25 18.54 0.24 27.46
CA GLU A 25 18.55 1.55 26.81
C GLU A 25 18.37 1.39 25.29
N ALA A 26 19.05 0.41 24.68
CA ALA A 26 18.88 0.03 23.29
C ALA A 26 17.42 -0.39 23.02
N PHE A 27 16.84 -1.21 23.89
CA PHE A 27 15.42 -1.57 23.80
C PHE A 27 14.51 -0.34 23.89
N ARG A 28 14.71 0.54 24.88
CA ARG A 28 13.94 1.78 25.06
C ARG A 28 14.03 2.73 23.85
N LEU A 29 15.21 2.82 23.22
CA LEU A 29 15.40 3.60 22.00
C LEU A 29 14.58 3.01 20.84
N ARG A 30 14.56 1.69 20.69
CA ARG A 30 13.73 1.03 19.66
C ARG A 30 12.24 1.22 19.92
N THR A 31 11.76 1.06 21.16
CA THR A 31 10.33 1.28 21.48
C THR A 31 9.89 2.71 21.19
N THR A 32 10.74 3.70 21.51
CA THR A 32 10.47 5.12 21.22
C THR A 32 10.35 5.37 19.71
N ALA A 33 11.24 4.77 18.91
CA ALA A 33 11.19 4.89 17.46
C ALA A 33 9.94 4.22 16.87
N THR A 34 9.52 3.09 17.42
CA THR A 34 8.27 2.41 17.03
C THR A 34 7.05 3.24 17.39
N ASP A 35 7.00 3.87 18.57
CA ASP A 35 5.89 4.73 18.98
C ASP A 35 5.70 5.93 18.04
N LYS A 36 6.81 6.53 17.60
CA LYS A 36 6.77 7.58 16.57
C LYS A 36 6.19 7.05 15.25
N SER A 37 6.56 5.84 14.85
CA SER A 37 6.02 5.21 13.63
C SER A 37 4.55 4.81 13.76
N ILE A 38 4.11 4.37 14.95
CA ILE A 38 2.71 4.08 15.28
C ILE A 38 1.88 5.35 15.17
N ALA A 39 2.36 6.46 15.75
CA ALA A 39 1.67 7.75 15.64
C ALA A 39 1.54 8.19 14.17
N GLY A 40 2.60 8.07 13.37
CA GLY A 40 2.57 8.37 11.95
C GLY A 40 1.66 7.43 11.14
N PHE A 41 1.58 6.14 11.50
CA PHE A 41 0.65 5.19 10.91
C PHE A 41 -0.80 5.56 11.21
N ARG A 42 -1.14 5.75 12.50
CA ARG A 42 -2.49 6.17 12.95
C ARG A 42 -2.93 7.49 12.33
N SER A 43 -2.03 8.46 12.20
CA SER A 43 -2.34 9.74 11.55
C SER A 43 -2.73 9.57 10.08
N ARG A 44 -2.12 8.61 9.36
CA ARG A 44 -2.45 8.33 7.96
C ARG A 44 -3.74 7.54 7.81
N THR A 45 -4.00 6.57 8.70
CA THR A 45 -5.21 5.76 8.63
C THR A 45 -6.47 6.52 9.07
N LYS A 46 -6.38 7.39 10.09
CA LYS A 46 -7.50 8.26 10.51
C LYS A 46 -7.96 9.24 9.42
N GLY A 47 -7.10 9.57 8.47
CA GLY A 47 -7.44 10.44 7.34
C GLY A 47 -8.21 9.73 6.22
N LEU A 48 -8.38 8.41 6.29
CA LEU A 48 -9.08 7.63 5.27
C LEU A 48 -10.59 7.66 5.56
N SER A 49 -11.38 7.90 4.51
CA SER A 49 -12.85 7.82 4.60
C SER A 49 -13.35 6.38 4.69
N SER A 50 -12.62 5.43 4.10
CA SER A 50 -12.86 3.99 4.17
C SER A 50 -11.58 3.23 3.83
N VAL A 51 -11.46 2.00 4.33
CA VAL A 51 -10.42 1.06 3.93
C VAL A 51 -11.08 -0.12 3.21
N PRO A 52 -10.63 -0.48 2.00
CA PRO A 52 -11.32 -1.47 1.19
C PRO A 52 -11.10 -2.91 1.66
N GLY A 53 -12.08 -3.77 1.37
CA GLY A 53 -11.94 -5.24 1.38
C GLY A 53 -11.35 -5.83 2.66
N SER A 54 -10.44 -6.80 2.49
CA SER A 54 -9.76 -7.49 3.58
C SER A 54 -8.76 -6.62 4.35
N ALA A 55 -8.39 -5.45 3.82
CA ALA A 55 -7.46 -4.54 4.49
C ALA A 55 -8.05 -3.92 5.76
N GLN A 56 -9.37 -3.69 5.84
CA GLN A 56 -10.00 -3.22 7.08
C GLN A 56 -9.80 -4.22 8.22
N GLY A 57 -10.03 -5.52 7.98
CA GLY A 57 -9.85 -6.54 9.00
C GLY A 57 -8.39 -6.69 9.47
N ALA A 58 -7.42 -6.45 8.57
CA ALA A 58 -6.01 -6.38 8.96
C ALA A 58 -5.70 -5.13 9.79
N LEU A 59 -6.27 -3.98 9.44
CA LEU A 59 -6.14 -2.74 10.21
C LEU A 59 -6.67 -2.89 11.63
N ASP A 60 -7.84 -3.50 11.82
CA ASP A 60 -8.44 -3.73 13.13
C ASP A 60 -7.55 -4.64 14.02
N ARG A 61 -6.85 -5.62 13.42
CA ARG A 61 -5.89 -6.47 14.14
C ARG A 61 -4.63 -5.70 14.53
N ILE A 62 -4.11 -4.86 13.62
CA ILE A 62 -2.97 -3.98 13.90
C ILE A 62 -3.29 -3.02 15.05
N GLU A 63 -4.48 -2.41 15.05
CA GLU A 63 -4.88 -1.46 16.08
C GLU A 63 -4.98 -2.12 17.45
N ARG A 64 -5.62 -3.30 17.54
CA ARG A 64 -5.66 -4.08 18.79
C ARG A 64 -4.27 -4.44 19.29
N PHE A 65 -3.39 -4.92 18.41
CA PHE A 65 -2.02 -5.22 18.81
C PHE A 65 -1.30 -3.98 19.37
N ILE A 66 -1.45 -2.82 18.72
CA ILE A 66 -0.85 -1.57 19.18
C ILE A 66 -1.31 -1.20 20.60
N GLU A 67 -2.57 -1.48 20.93
CA GLU A 67 -3.11 -1.27 22.29
C GLU A 67 -2.51 -2.24 23.32
N GLU A 68 -2.19 -3.47 22.91
CA GLU A 68 -1.59 -4.51 23.75
C GLU A 68 -0.06 -4.36 23.91
N MET A 69 0.61 -3.60 23.03
CA MET A 69 2.07 -3.42 23.02
C MET A 69 2.68 -3.00 24.38
N PRO A 70 2.08 -2.10 25.17
CA PRO A 70 2.62 -1.76 26.49
C PRO A 70 2.78 -2.97 27.41
N GLY A 71 1.83 -3.93 27.35
CA GLY A 71 1.89 -5.19 28.08
C GLY A 71 3.02 -6.08 27.58
N LEU A 72 3.16 -6.23 26.26
CA LEU A 72 4.25 -6.98 25.64
C LEU A 72 5.63 -6.44 26.05
N ARG A 73 5.80 -5.11 26.04
CA ARG A 73 7.04 -4.43 26.46
C ARG A 73 7.31 -4.54 27.96
N ALA A 74 6.27 -4.61 28.80
CA ALA A 74 6.43 -4.88 30.22
C ALA A 74 6.93 -6.30 30.48
N GLN A 75 6.45 -7.29 29.73
CA GLN A 75 6.95 -8.67 29.79
C GLN A 75 8.44 -8.75 29.39
N VAL A 76 8.86 -8.01 28.35
CA VAL A 76 10.27 -7.92 27.95
C VAL A 76 11.14 -7.39 29.10
N ARG A 77 10.73 -6.28 29.73
CA ARG A 77 11.51 -5.65 30.81
C ARG A 77 11.58 -6.46 32.09
N SER A 78 10.53 -7.23 32.39
CA SER A 78 10.46 -8.06 33.59
C SER A 78 11.03 -9.46 33.40
N GLY A 79 11.34 -9.87 32.17
CA GLY A 79 11.74 -11.24 31.84
C GLY A 79 10.64 -12.27 32.07
N SER A 80 9.38 -11.85 32.21
CA SER A 80 8.27 -12.73 32.62
C SER A 80 7.71 -13.60 31.49
N SER A 81 8.28 -13.52 30.28
CA SER A 81 7.82 -14.23 29.09
C SER A 81 8.99 -14.82 28.32
N THR A 82 8.75 -15.91 27.60
CA THR A 82 9.80 -16.56 26.82
C THR A 82 10.13 -15.73 25.57
N VAL A 83 11.40 -15.76 25.16
CA VAL A 83 11.85 -15.09 23.93
C VAL A 83 11.03 -15.54 22.71
N SER A 84 10.67 -16.82 22.64
CA SER A 84 9.86 -17.37 21.56
C SER A 84 8.43 -16.82 21.54
N ALA A 85 7.77 -16.70 22.70
CA ALA A 85 6.42 -16.13 22.79
C ALA A 85 6.42 -14.64 22.39
N LEU A 86 7.40 -13.88 22.86
CA LEU A 86 7.55 -12.46 22.52
C LEU A 86 7.85 -12.25 21.03
N ALA A 87 8.81 -12.99 20.48
CA ALA A 87 9.14 -12.94 19.06
C ALA A 87 7.95 -13.31 18.17
N PHE A 88 7.12 -14.27 18.62
CA PHE A 88 5.88 -14.64 17.95
C PHE A 88 4.83 -13.52 17.99
N GLY A 89 4.65 -12.85 19.14
CA GLY A 89 3.74 -11.69 19.26
C GLY A 89 4.05 -10.58 18.25
N TYR A 90 5.31 -10.17 18.15
CA TYR A 90 5.74 -9.20 17.12
C TYR A 90 5.52 -9.72 15.69
N ARG A 91 5.76 -11.01 15.44
CA ARG A 91 5.59 -11.61 14.10
C ARG A 91 4.14 -11.50 13.61
N ILE A 92 3.16 -11.66 14.49
CA ILE A 92 1.73 -11.55 14.14
C ILE A 92 1.41 -10.18 13.55
N VAL A 93 1.75 -9.09 14.25
CA VAL A 93 1.45 -7.74 13.76
C VAL A 93 2.22 -7.39 12.49
N ILE A 94 3.45 -7.90 12.32
CA ILE A 94 4.21 -7.68 11.09
C ILE A 94 3.53 -8.39 9.91
N ALA A 95 3.01 -9.61 10.11
CA ALA A 95 2.22 -10.31 9.11
C ALA A 95 0.90 -9.59 8.80
N ASP A 96 0.23 -9.01 9.80
CA ASP A 96 -0.96 -8.20 9.58
C ASP A 96 -0.66 -6.91 8.80
N LEU A 97 0.50 -6.27 9.03
CA LEU A 97 0.96 -5.12 8.25
C LEU A 97 1.22 -5.46 6.78
N ASN A 98 1.69 -6.67 6.48
CA ASN A 98 1.80 -7.16 5.11
C ASN A 98 0.42 -7.47 4.52
N SER A 99 -0.43 -8.17 5.27
CA SER A 99 -1.81 -8.50 4.88
C SER A 99 -2.65 -7.25 4.59
N TYR A 100 -2.41 -6.15 5.32
CA TYR A 100 -3.04 -4.85 5.04
C TYR A 100 -2.70 -4.33 3.65
N ARG A 101 -1.46 -4.51 3.17
CA ARG A 101 -1.04 -4.11 1.82
C ARG A 101 -1.66 -5.01 0.76
N ASP A 102 -1.68 -6.31 1.02
CA ASP A 102 -2.29 -7.28 0.10
C ASP A 102 -3.79 -7.05 -0.08
N GLY A 103 -4.49 -6.72 1.02
CA GLY A 103 -5.90 -6.36 0.96
C GLY A 103 -6.16 -5.09 0.15
N ILE A 104 -5.24 -4.11 0.16
CA ILE A 104 -5.33 -2.93 -0.72
C ILE A 104 -5.13 -3.35 -2.19
N ALA A 105 -4.16 -4.22 -2.48
CA ALA A 105 -3.93 -4.72 -3.84
C ALA A 105 -5.07 -5.58 -4.42
N GLN A 106 -5.99 -6.03 -3.56
CA GLN A 106 -7.18 -6.80 -3.94
C GLN A 106 -8.46 -5.95 -3.97
N ALA A 107 -8.36 -4.66 -3.65
CA ALA A 107 -9.51 -3.78 -3.62
C ALA A 107 -10.12 -3.59 -5.01
N ASP A 108 -11.45 -3.53 -5.07
CA ASP A 108 -12.18 -3.28 -6.30
C ASP A 108 -11.78 -1.95 -6.93
N GLY A 109 -11.57 -1.95 -8.25
CA GLY A 109 -11.19 -0.76 -9.02
C GLY A 109 -9.70 -0.40 -8.96
N VAL A 110 -8.87 -1.20 -8.30
CA VAL A 110 -7.41 -1.06 -8.41
C VAL A 110 -6.95 -1.65 -9.75
N ASP A 111 -6.23 -0.84 -10.53
CA ASP A 111 -5.61 -1.27 -11.78
C ASP A 111 -4.65 -2.45 -11.56
N ALA A 112 -4.62 -3.40 -12.50
CA ALA A 112 -3.84 -4.63 -12.35
C ALA A 112 -2.33 -4.37 -12.19
N ASP A 113 -1.78 -3.40 -12.92
CA ASP A 113 -0.35 -3.06 -12.82
C ASP A 113 -0.05 -2.41 -11.46
N ILE A 114 -0.96 -1.61 -10.92
CA ILE A 114 -0.82 -1.04 -9.57
C ILE A 114 -0.91 -2.13 -8.51
N ALA A 115 -1.86 -3.06 -8.66
CA ALA A 115 -2.02 -4.19 -7.75
C ALA A 115 -0.75 -5.06 -7.71
N ASP A 116 -0.20 -5.42 -8.87
CA ASP A 116 1.02 -6.23 -8.95
C ASP A 116 2.23 -5.53 -8.34
N ARG A 117 2.33 -4.20 -8.49
CA ARG A 117 3.39 -3.40 -7.86
C ARG A 117 3.23 -3.32 -6.35
N ILE A 118 2.01 -3.22 -5.83
CA ILE A 118 1.76 -3.27 -4.39
C ILE A 118 2.15 -4.66 -3.85
N ARG A 119 1.78 -5.74 -4.54
CA ARG A 119 2.17 -7.12 -4.17
C ARG A 119 3.67 -7.34 -4.24
N ALA A 120 4.35 -6.84 -5.28
CA ALA A 120 5.81 -6.88 -5.39
C ALA A 120 6.50 -6.11 -4.25
N ALA A 121 5.95 -4.96 -3.85
CA ALA A 121 6.45 -4.18 -2.72
C ALA A 121 6.17 -4.87 -1.37
N ALA A 122 5.05 -5.59 -1.24
CA ALA A 122 4.74 -6.42 -0.07
C ALA A 122 5.69 -7.62 0.03
N ALA A 123 5.97 -8.30 -1.09
CA ALA A 123 6.94 -9.38 -1.17
C ALA A 123 8.36 -8.93 -0.77
N LEU A 124 8.78 -7.70 -1.13
CA LEU A 124 10.04 -7.16 -0.62
C LEU A 124 10.05 -6.99 0.91
N SER A 125 8.93 -6.55 1.50
CA SER A 125 8.79 -6.45 2.96
C SER A 125 8.75 -7.81 3.64
N GLU A 126 8.19 -8.83 2.99
CA GLU A 126 8.25 -10.21 3.46
C GLU A 126 9.66 -10.78 3.40
N ALA A 127 10.42 -10.50 2.35
CA ALA A 127 11.85 -10.85 2.27
C ALA A 127 12.64 -10.19 3.43
N ALA A 128 12.40 -8.91 3.72
CA ALA A 128 13.03 -8.22 4.86
C ALA A 128 12.64 -8.86 6.20
N GLU A 129 11.38 -9.29 6.35
CA GLU A 129 10.90 -10.00 7.53
C GLU A 129 11.57 -11.36 7.72
N HIS A 130 11.78 -12.14 6.66
CA HIS A 130 12.53 -13.40 6.74
C HIS A 130 13.94 -13.18 7.27
N THR A 131 14.64 -12.16 6.77
CA THR A 131 15.98 -11.80 7.27
C THR A 131 15.92 -11.36 8.75
N ALA A 132 14.87 -10.63 9.16
CA ALA A 132 14.71 -10.18 10.56
C ALA A 132 14.39 -11.35 11.51
N GLN A 133 13.66 -12.38 11.03
CA GLN A 133 13.42 -13.60 11.80
C GLN A 133 14.68 -14.46 11.94
N GLN A 134 15.53 -14.50 10.91
CA GLN A 134 16.83 -15.17 11.00
C GLN A 134 17.71 -14.51 12.06
N GLN A 135 17.76 -13.17 12.10
CA GLN A 135 18.50 -12.42 13.13
C GLN A 135 18.13 -12.92 14.55
N VAL A 136 16.84 -12.93 14.86
CA VAL A 136 16.29 -13.40 16.15
C VAL A 136 16.56 -14.89 16.39
N THR A 137 16.57 -15.71 15.34
CA THR A 137 16.81 -17.15 15.45
C THR A 137 18.26 -17.46 15.81
N VAL A 138 19.22 -16.75 15.21
CA VAL A 138 20.64 -16.88 15.55
C VAL A 138 20.92 -16.36 16.95
N MET A 139 20.38 -15.20 17.34
CA MET A 139 20.58 -14.64 18.69
C MET A 139 20.13 -15.62 19.78
N ARG A 140 18.96 -16.24 19.58
CA ARG A 140 18.47 -17.29 20.48
C ARG A 140 19.38 -18.52 20.51
N ALA A 141 19.89 -18.94 19.36
CA ALA A 141 20.83 -20.05 19.28
C ALA A 141 22.14 -19.73 20.02
N GLN A 142 22.70 -18.52 19.85
CA GLN A 142 23.88 -18.08 20.58
C GLN A 142 23.65 -18.08 22.10
N ALA A 143 22.48 -17.65 22.57
CA ALA A 143 22.12 -17.68 23.99
C ALA A 143 21.95 -19.10 24.55
N ALA A 144 21.56 -20.05 23.70
CA ALA A 144 21.25 -21.42 24.07
C ALA A 144 22.43 -22.40 23.89
N GLY A 145 23.63 -21.93 23.52
CA GLY A 145 24.80 -22.79 23.26
C GLY A 145 24.76 -23.49 21.88
N GLY A 146 24.14 -22.84 20.89
CA GLY A 146 24.12 -23.30 19.51
C GLY A 146 22.72 -23.62 18.97
N PHE A 147 22.68 -24.09 17.72
CA PHE A 147 21.42 -24.47 17.08
C PHE A 147 20.90 -25.81 17.61
N THR A 148 19.60 -25.84 17.92
CA THR A 148 18.83 -27.08 17.96
C THR A 148 18.42 -27.48 16.53
N THR A 149 18.00 -28.72 16.31
CA THR A 149 17.44 -29.12 15.01
C THR A 149 16.25 -28.24 14.59
N ALA A 150 15.41 -27.82 15.55
CA ALA A 150 14.26 -26.96 15.26
C ALA A 150 14.67 -25.53 14.88
N SER A 151 15.65 -24.95 15.58
CA SER A 151 16.13 -23.60 15.25
C SER A 151 16.97 -23.57 13.98
N GLN A 152 17.74 -24.62 13.66
CA GLN A 152 18.40 -24.77 12.35
C GLN A 152 17.37 -24.77 11.21
N ARG A 153 16.32 -25.60 11.30
CA ARG A 153 15.25 -25.61 10.29
C ARG A 153 14.55 -24.26 10.15
N THR A 154 14.38 -23.54 11.26
CA THR A 154 13.80 -22.18 11.24
C THR A 154 14.73 -21.21 10.53
N PHE A 155 16.05 -21.30 10.76
CA PHE A 155 17.05 -20.51 10.07
C PHE A 155 17.07 -20.77 8.55
N ASP A 156 17.05 -22.06 8.16
CA ASP A 156 17.02 -22.47 6.75
C ASP A 156 15.72 -22.06 6.06
N ALA A 157 14.57 -22.18 6.74
CA ALA A 157 13.29 -21.69 6.25
C ALA A 157 13.30 -20.17 6.02
N GLY A 158 14.00 -19.42 6.86
CA GLY A 158 14.22 -17.99 6.64
C GLY A 158 14.99 -17.70 5.34
N ARG A 159 16.04 -18.48 5.04
CA ARG A 159 16.79 -18.36 3.78
C ARG A 159 15.90 -18.61 2.57
N MET A 160 15.14 -19.71 2.61
CA MET A 160 14.24 -20.08 1.53
C MET A 160 13.14 -19.04 1.33
N GLY A 161 12.50 -18.59 2.41
CA GLY A 161 11.46 -17.57 2.35
C GLY A 161 11.96 -16.22 1.83
N TYR A 162 13.20 -15.82 2.18
CA TYR A 162 13.83 -14.65 1.56
C TYR A 162 13.96 -14.82 0.04
N THR A 163 14.49 -15.95 -0.42
CA THR A 163 14.65 -16.22 -1.86
C THR A 163 13.31 -16.23 -2.59
N GLU A 164 12.30 -16.93 -2.06
CA GLU A 164 10.96 -17.00 -2.63
C GLU A 164 10.32 -15.61 -2.74
N SER A 165 10.33 -14.85 -1.65
CA SER A 165 9.77 -13.49 -1.60
C SER A 165 10.48 -12.54 -2.56
N THR A 166 11.81 -12.64 -2.70
CA THR A 166 12.54 -11.86 -3.71
C THR A 166 12.21 -12.29 -5.14
N GLY A 167 11.93 -13.57 -5.38
CA GLY A 167 11.45 -14.07 -6.66
C GLY A 167 10.11 -13.45 -7.04
N VAL A 168 9.13 -13.46 -6.13
CA VAL A 168 7.83 -12.81 -6.33
C VAL A 168 7.98 -11.32 -6.65
N MET A 169 8.87 -10.61 -5.94
CA MET A 169 9.16 -9.20 -6.22
C MET A 169 9.76 -9.00 -7.62
N PHE A 170 10.58 -9.91 -8.11
CA PHE A 170 11.15 -9.84 -9.46
C PHE A 170 10.13 -10.18 -10.56
N ASP A 171 9.20 -11.10 -10.28
CA ASP A 171 8.20 -11.54 -11.25
C ASP A 171 7.09 -10.50 -11.45
N LEU A 172 6.66 -9.85 -10.36
CA LEU A 172 5.57 -8.86 -10.38
C LEU A 172 6.08 -7.42 -10.50
N GLY A 173 7.30 -7.15 -10.02
CA GLY A 173 7.86 -5.81 -9.95
C GLY A 173 8.55 -5.38 -11.25
N PRO A 174 8.68 -4.06 -11.49
CA PRO A 174 9.55 -3.52 -12.54
C PRO A 174 10.99 -4.03 -12.44
N GLY A 175 11.63 -4.33 -13.57
CA GLY A 175 13.03 -4.79 -13.60
C GLY A 175 14.05 -3.82 -12.99
N GLU A 176 13.69 -2.54 -12.89
CA GLU A 176 14.51 -1.55 -12.18
C GLU A 176 14.60 -1.83 -10.67
N TRP A 177 13.56 -2.40 -10.05
CA TRP A 177 13.55 -2.72 -8.62
C TRP A 177 14.52 -3.85 -8.30
N ARG A 178 14.59 -4.86 -9.18
CA ARG A 178 15.63 -5.90 -9.14
C ARG A 178 17.02 -5.28 -9.17
N THR A 179 17.24 -4.36 -10.11
CA THR A 179 18.53 -3.65 -10.24
C THR A 179 18.86 -2.87 -8.96
N TRP A 180 17.88 -2.21 -8.33
CA TRP A 180 18.10 -1.49 -7.07
C TRP A 180 18.49 -2.44 -5.94
N LEU A 181 17.83 -3.59 -5.82
CA LEU A 181 18.13 -4.59 -4.81
C LEU A 181 19.53 -5.17 -5.02
N GLU A 182 19.83 -5.66 -6.22
CA GLU A 182 21.13 -6.26 -6.55
C GLU A 182 22.29 -5.29 -6.32
N ARG A 183 22.16 -4.01 -6.74
CA ARG A 183 23.18 -2.98 -6.49
C ARG A 183 23.33 -2.63 -5.02
N THR A 184 22.24 -2.63 -4.27
CA THR A 184 22.30 -2.34 -2.82
C THR A 184 22.98 -3.48 -2.06
N LEU A 185 22.81 -4.72 -2.53
CA LEU A 185 23.36 -5.93 -1.91
C LEU A 185 24.75 -6.35 -2.44
N SER A 186 25.37 -5.56 -3.32
CA SER A 186 26.75 -5.82 -3.81
C SER A 186 27.84 -5.15 -2.95
N GLY A 187 27.45 -4.29 -2.01
CA GLY A 187 28.39 -3.57 -1.14
C GLY A 187 28.97 -4.42 0.00
N ALA A 188 30.08 -3.97 0.59
CA ALA A 188 30.81 -4.69 1.63
C ALA A 188 29.94 -5.12 2.82
N LYS A 189 29.01 -4.28 3.28
CA LYS A 189 28.08 -4.60 4.37
C LYS A 189 27.18 -5.80 4.06
N ALA A 190 26.64 -5.87 2.83
CA ALA A 190 25.78 -6.98 2.42
C ALA A 190 26.58 -8.28 2.25
N LEU A 191 27.81 -8.18 1.71
CA LEU A 191 28.72 -9.31 1.56
C LEU A 191 29.15 -9.86 2.92
N GLU A 192 29.42 -9.00 3.89
CA GLU A 192 29.77 -9.44 5.25
C GLU A 192 28.60 -10.13 5.95
N ALA A 193 27.39 -9.57 5.86
CA ALA A 193 26.20 -10.22 6.39
C ALA A 193 25.98 -11.61 5.78
N ARG A 194 26.19 -11.75 4.46
CA ARG A 194 26.10 -13.05 3.78
C ARG A 194 27.20 -14.02 4.22
N ARG A 195 28.43 -13.53 4.38
CA ARG A 195 29.56 -14.34 4.84
C ARG A 195 29.28 -14.93 6.23
N LEU A 196 28.84 -14.09 7.17
CA LEU A 196 28.48 -14.51 8.52
C LEU A 196 27.28 -15.46 8.52
N GLU A 197 26.24 -15.17 7.73
CA GLU A 197 25.08 -16.04 7.58
C GLU A 197 25.48 -17.45 7.07
N ASP A 198 26.37 -17.51 6.07
CA ASP A 198 26.86 -18.77 5.53
C ASP A 198 27.80 -19.50 6.51
N GLU A 199 28.58 -18.78 7.33
CA GLU A 199 29.40 -19.36 8.40
C GLU A 199 28.49 -20.01 9.46
N ILE A 200 27.51 -19.25 9.97
CA ILE A 200 26.49 -19.70 10.92
C ILE A 200 25.73 -20.92 10.40
N GLY A 201 25.30 -20.88 9.13
CA GLY A 201 24.55 -21.98 8.52
C GLY A 201 25.33 -23.28 8.35
N ARG A 202 26.68 -23.23 8.36
CA ARG A 202 27.54 -24.43 8.32
C ARG A 202 27.81 -25.02 9.70
N THR A 203 27.49 -24.28 10.77
CA THR A 203 27.64 -24.80 12.14
C THR A 203 26.65 -25.93 12.36
N GLY A 204 27.16 -27.11 12.72
CA GLY A 204 26.31 -28.26 13.05
C GLY A 204 25.46 -28.00 14.30
N THR A 205 24.30 -28.66 14.39
CA THR A 205 23.44 -28.58 15.58
C THR A 205 24.18 -29.03 16.84
N GLY A 206 23.94 -28.34 17.97
CA GLY A 206 24.57 -28.61 19.26
C GLY A 206 26.04 -28.19 19.34
N LYS A 207 26.55 -27.47 18.33
CA LYS A 207 27.87 -26.83 18.38
C LYS A 207 27.71 -25.33 18.64
N ASP A 208 28.65 -24.77 19.38
CA ASP A 208 28.73 -23.33 19.58
C ASP A 208 28.94 -22.60 18.26
N LEU A 209 28.28 -21.45 18.12
CA LEU A 209 28.43 -20.56 16.99
C LEU A 209 29.72 -19.76 17.18
N THR A 210 30.62 -19.80 16.18
CA THR A 210 31.91 -19.09 16.20
C THR A 210 31.75 -17.58 16.08
N VAL A 211 30.71 -17.13 15.37
CA VAL A 211 30.36 -15.73 15.21
C VAL A 211 29.84 -15.17 16.53
N SER A 212 30.40 -14.04 16.99
CA SER A 212 29.94 -13.40 18.22
C SER A 212 28.54 -12.79 18.07
N PRO A 213 27.78 -12.64 19.17
CA PRO A 213 26.49 -11.96 19.13
C PRO A 213 26.57 -10.53 18.59
N GLU A 214 27.62 -9.79 18.91
CA GLU A 214 27.82 -8.40 18.48
C GLU A 214 28.06 -8.30 16.96
N GLU A 215 28.94 -9.16 16.42
CA GLU A 215 29.22 -9.22 14.98
C GLU A 215 27.97 -9.56 14.18
N TRP A 216 27.22 -10.58 14.62
CA TRP A 216 26.00 -10.98 13.96
C TRP A 216 24.91 -9.90 14.04
N GLN A 217 24.68 -9.32 15.22
CA GLN A 217 23.69 -8.26 15.40
C GLN A 217 24.00 -7.06 14.50
N LYS A 218 25.26 -6.64 14.43
CA LYS A 218 25.69 -5.54 13.58
C LYS A 218 25.44 -5.85 12.10
N ALA A 219 25.84 -7.02 11.63
CA ALA A 219 25.71 -7.40 10.22
C ALA A 219 24.24 -7.57 9.80
N ALA A 220 23.41 -8.15 10.68
CA ALA A 220 21.98 -8.26 10.46
C ALA A 220 21.30 -6.87 10.41
N ASP A 221 21.65 -5.96 11.34
CA ASP A 221 21.15 -4.58 11.34
C ASP A 221 21.56 -3.80 10.09
N ASP A 222 22.81 -3.98 9.63
CA ASP A 222 23.31 -3.39 8.39
C ASP A 222 22.52 -3.93 7.17
N ARG A 223 22.26 -5.24 7.10
CA ARG A 223 21.43 -5.83 6.04
C ARG A 223 19.99 -5.33 6.09
N GLN A 224 19.40 -5.18 7.28
CA GLN A 224 18.06 -4.61 7.45
C GLN A 224 17.98 -3.14 7.00
N GLU A 225 19.02 -2.33 7.25
CA GLU A 225 19.08 -0.96 6.75
C GLU A 225 19.17 -0.90 5.22
N LEU A 226 19.98 -1.79 4.62
CA LEU A 226 20.08 -1.92 3.17
C LEU A 226 18.74 -2.30 2.54
N LEU A 227 18.06 -3.33 3.05
CA LEU A 227 16.73 -3.71 2.56
C LEU A 227 15.72 -2.58 2.75
N ARG A 228 15.73 -1.91 3.91
CA ARG A 228 14.88 -0.74 4.18
C ARG A 228 15.10 0.38 3.17
N SER A 229 16.34 0.61 2.73
CA SER A 229 16.64 1.64 1.73
C SER A 229 16.00 1.32 0.37
N VAL A 230 15.99 0.05 -0.04
CA VAL A 230 15.33 -0.40 -1.27
C VAL A 230 13.81 -0.30 -1.12
N GLU A 231 13.26 -0.75 0.02
CA GLU A 231 11.82 -0.60 0.30
C GLU A 231 11.36 0.85 0.23
N LYS A 232 12.12 1.81 0.80
CA LYS A 232 11.77 3.25 0.70
C LYS A 232 11.65 3.69 -0.75
N ARG A 233 12.57 3.24 -1.60
CA ARG A 233 12.61 3.59 -3.01
C ARG A 233 11.46 2.94 -3.79
N VAL A 234 11.16 1.68 -3.51
CA VAL A 234 10.02 0.95 -4.08
C VAL A 234 8.69 1.59 -3.65
N ASP A 235 8.50 1.87 -2.36
CA ASP A 235 7.29 2.52 -1.85
C ASP A 235 7.08 3.90 -2.48
N ALA A 236 8.17 4.67 -2.67
CA ALA A 236 8.11 5.96 -3.35
C ALA A 236 7.72 5.83 -4.83
N ALA A 237 8.23 4.81 -5.53
CA ALA A 237 7.87 4.53 -6.92
C ALA A 237 6.40 4.12 -7.06
N VAL A 238 5.90 3.26 -6.17
CA VAL A 238 4.47 2.90 -6.12
C VAL A 238 3.61 4.13 -5.87
N LEU A 239 3.98 4.97 -4.90
CA LEU A 239 3.24 6.19 -4.59
C LEU A 239 3.19 7.18 -5.76
N ALA A 240 4.31 7.36 -6.47
CA ALA A 240 4.38 8.23 -7.64
C ALA A 240 3.41 7.75 -8.73
N GLN A 241 3.41 6.45 -9.03
CA GLN A 241 2.53 5.88 -10.04
C GLN A 241 1.04 5.96 -9.65
N VAL A 242 0.70 5.69 -8.40
CA VAL A 242 -0.68 5.87 -7.91
C VAL A 242 -1.11 7.34 -8.04
N SER A 243 -0.20 8.28 -7.79
CA SER A 243 -0.48 9.71 -7.91
C SER A 243 -0.69 10.15 -9.37
N ASP A 244 0.10 9.62 -10.30
CA ASP A 244 -0.05 9.87 -11.74
C ASP A 244 -1.34 9.28 -12.30
N ALA A 245 -1.67 8.05 -11.90
CA ALA A 245 -2.94 7.39 -12.28
C ALA A 245 -4.14 8.20 -11.77
N ARG A 246 -4.12 8.63 -10.50
CA ARG A 246 -5.17 9.48 -9.93
C ARG A 246 -5.33 10.80 -10.68
N THR A 247 -4.23 11.44 -11.03
CA THR A 247 -4.25 12.71 -11.78
C THR A 247 -4.87 12.52 -13.15
N THR A 248 -4.52 11.44 -13.85
CA THR A 248 -5.10 11.08 -15.14
C THR A 248 -6.60 10.84 -15.06
N LEU A 249 -7.07 10.08 -14.06
CA LEU A 249 -8.50 9.83 -13.83
C LEU A 249 -9.28 11.11 -13.56
N ILE A 250 -8.72 12.05 -12.80
CA ILE A 250 -9.37 13.35 -12.53
C ILE A 250 -9.52 14.16 -13.81
N TRP A 251 -8.49 14.19 -14.66
CA TRP A 251 -8.54 14.89 -15.95
C TRP A 251 -9.56 14.25 -16.89
N THR A 252 -9.58 12.92 -16.98
CA THR A 252 -10.55 12.19 -17.81
C THR A 252 -11.98 12.41 -17.33
N ALA A 253 -12.25 12.29 -16.03
CA ALA A 253 -13.56 12.57 -15.46
C ALA A 253 -13.99 14.02 -15.69
N GLY A 254 -13.06 14.98 -15.58
CA GLY A 254 -13.30 16.39 -15.92
C GLY A 254 -13.68 16.58 -17.39
N ALA A 255 -13.00 15.89 -18.30
CA ALA A 255 -13.29 15.92 -19.73
C ALA A 255 -14.65 15.27 -20.04
N GLU A 256 -15.00 14.16 -19.39
CA GLU A 256 -16.31 13.51 -19.52
C GLU A 256 -17.44 14.41 -19.03
N VAL A 257 -17.29 15.02 -17.86
CA VAL A 257 -18.24 16.00 -17.33
C VAL A 257 -18.38 17.19 -18.29
N ALA A 258 -17.27 17.70 -18.82
CA ALA A 258 -17.30 18.78 -19.80
C ALA A 258 -18.05 18.37 -21.08
N LEU A 259 -17.85 17.15 -21.57
CA LEU A 259 -18.55 16.60 -22.73
C LEU A 259 -20.06 16.47 -22.47
N VAL A 260 -20.45 15.96 -21.30
CA VAL A 260 -21.87 15.88 -20.91
C VAL A 260 -22.50 17.28 -20.86
N VAL A 261 -21.81 18.25 -20.25
CA VAL A 261 -22.28 19.65 -20.18
C VAL A 261 -22.42 20.26 -21.58
N LEU A 262 -21.44 20.07 -22.46
CA LEU A 262 -21.50 20.53 -23.85
C LEU A 262 -22.67 19.92 -24.61
N THR A 263 -22.93 18.63 -24.39
CA THR A 263 -24.06 17.91 -24.99
C THR A 263 -25.39 18.51 -24.52
N LEU A 264 -25.55 18.74 -23.21
CA LEU A 264 -26.75 19.38 -22.64
C LEU A 264 -26.97 20.79 -23.20
N VAL A 265 -25.91 21.59 -23.30
CA VAL A 265 -25.97 22.93 -23.91
C VAL A 265 -26.43 22.82 -25.36
N GLY A 266 -25.88 21.88 -26.14
CA GLY A 266 -26.30 21.61 -27.51
C GLY A 266 -27.79 21.28 -27.63
N VAL A 267 -28.31 20.40 -26.76
CA VAL A 267 -29.73 20.03 -26.71
C VAL A 267 -30.60 21.26 -26.42
N VAL A 268 -30.24 22.09 -25.45
CA VAL A 268 -30.98 23.31 -25.10
C VAL A 268 -31.01 24.29 -26.29
N VAL A 269 -29.90 24.49 -26.98
CA VAL A 269 -29.82 25.37 -28.16
C VAL A 269 -30.74 24.88 -29.28
N VAL A 270 -30.75 23.57 -29.55
CA VAL A 270 -31.64 22.96 -30.55
C VAL A 270 -33.11 23.13 -30.16
N ALA A 271 -33.46 22.88 -28.90
CA ALA A 271 -34.82 23.06 -28.40
C ALA A 271 -35.31 24.51 -28.56
N ILE A 272 -34.48 25.50 -28.21
CA ILE A 272 -34.80 26.93 -28.40
C ILE A 272 -35.01 27.27 -29.88
N ARG A 273 -34.17 26.75 -30.78
CA ARG A 273 -34.34 26.98 -32.22
C ARG A 273 -35.65 26.41 -32.74
N LEU A 274 -35.96 25.16 -32.40
CA LEU A 274 -37.21 24.49 -32.82
C LEU A 274 -38.44 25.21 -32.27
N GLY A 275 -38.42 25.58 -30.98
CA GLY A 275 -39.48 26.37 -30.35
C GLY A 275 -39.73 27.70 -31.07
N ARG A 276 -38.67 28.44 -31.42
CA ARG A 276 -38.79 29.70 -32.19
C ARG A 276 -39.37 29.51 -33.59
N VAL A 277 -39.13 28.37 -34.24
CA VAL A 277 -39.70 28.06 -35.56
C VAL A 277 -41.19 27.73 -35.44
N MET A 278 -41.58 26.90 -34.47
CA MET A 278 -42.98 26.56 -34.24
C MET A 278 -43.82 27.78 -33.83
N ILE A 279 -43.29 28.61 -32.92
CA ILE A 279 -43.97 29.85 -32.48
C ILE A 279 -44.20 30.80 -33.67
N ARG A 280 -43.24 30.93 -34.59
CA ARG A 280 -43.43 31.74 -35.81
C ARG A 280 -44.54 31.20 -36.70
N ARG A 281 -44.51 29.90 -37.01
CA ARG A 281 -45.53 29.26 -37.87
C ARG A 281 -46.95 29.37 -37.29
N LEU A 282 -47.11 29.21 -35.97
CA LEU A 282 -48.40 29.41 -35.30
C LEU A 282 -48.88 30.87 -35.38
N ARG A 283 -47.95 31.82 -35.31
CA ARG A 283 -48.25 33.26 -35.45
C ARG A 283 -48.66 33.61 -36.87
N ASP A 284 -48.02 33.02 -37.87
CA ASP A 284 -48.36 33.20 -39.28
C ASP A 284 -49.73 32.59 -39.62
N LEU A 285 -50.07 31.41 -39.08
CA LEU A 285 -51.41 30.82 -39.20
C LEU A 285 -52.49 31.66 -38.53
N ARG A 286 -52.20 32.22 -37.34
CA ARG A 286 -53.12 33.14 -36.66
C ARG A 286 -53.37 34.40 -37.47
N ASN A 287 -52.31 34.96 -38.05
CA ASN A 287 -52.41 36.17 -38.87
C ASN A 287 -53.18 35.89 -40.17
N ALA A 288 -52.92 34.76 -40.84
CA ALA A 288 -53.67 34.33 -42.02
C ALA A 288 -55.16 34.07 -41.72
N ALA A 289 -55.49 33.51 -40.55
CA ALA A 289 -56.87 33.35 -40.12
C ALA A 289 -57.56 34.70 -39.82
N HIS A 290 -56.83 35.68 -39.28
CA HIS A 290 -57.35 37.04 -39.06
C HIS A 290 -57.56 37.83 -40.37
N GLU A 291 -56.67 37.65 -41.34
CA GLU A 291 -56.79 38.21 -42.70
C GLU A 291 -58.09 37.72 -43.37
N VAL A 292 -58.33 36.40 -43.39
CA VAL A 292 -59.55 35.80 -43.98
C VAL A 292 -60.83 36.26 -43.25
N ALA A 293 -60.75 36.56 -41.95
CA ALA A 293 -61.90 37.06 -41.19
C ALA A 293 -62.21 38.56 -41.43
N HIS A 294 -61.27 39.38 -41.93
CA HIS A 294 -61.47 40.83 -42.11
C HIS A 294 -61.43 41.32 -43.57
N SER A 295 -60.76 40.62 -44.49
CA SER A 295 -60.64 41.04 -45.90
C SER A 295 -61.34 40.10 -46.91
N GLY A 296 -61.79 38.91 -46.49
CA GLY A 296 -62.44 37.94 -47.38
C GLY A 296 -63.92 38.18 -47.66
N LEU A 297 -64.63 38.95 -46.82
CA LEU A 297 -66.07 39.18 -46.96
C LEU A 297 -66.47 40.42 -47.81
N PRO A 298 -65.70 41.53 -47.89
CA PRO A 298 -66.10 42.67 -48.73
C PRO A 298 -65.83 42.48 -50.23
N ALA A 299 -64.87 41.62 -50.61
CA ALA A 299 -64.48 41.44 -52.01
C ALA A 299 -65.54 40.68 -52.83
N VAL A 300 -66.20 39.68 -52.24
CA VAL A 300 -67.22 38.88 -52.93
C VAL A 300 -68.57 39.61 -53.04
N MET A 301 -68.81 40.61 -52.18
CA MET A 301 -70.03 41.43 -52.25
C MET A 301 -69.99 42.45 -53.40
N ASN A 302 -68.80 42.93 -53.79
CA ASN A 302 -68.65 43.85 -54.92
C ASN A 302 -68.76 43.15 -56.29
N GLU A 303 -68.40 41.88 -56.38
CA GLU A 303 -68.48 41.12 -57.64
C GLU A 303 -69.91 40.64 -57.97
N LEU A 304 -70.78 40.51 -56.96
CA LEU A 304 -72.22 40.22 -57.14
C LEU A 304 -73.09 41.48 -57.34
N SER A 305 -72.51 42.69 -57.23
CA SER A 305 -73.25 43.96 -57.32
C SER A 305 -73.14 44.66 -58.69
N GLN A 306 -72.50 44.03 -59.69
CA GLN A 306 -72.53 44.52 -61.08
C GLN A 306 -73.44 43.63 -61.95
N PRO A 307 -74.73 43.98 -62.10
CA PRO A 307 -75.54 43.48 -63.20
C PRO A 307 -75.09 44.13 -64.52
N GLY A 308 -75.27 43.39 -65.61
CA GLY A 308 -74.60 43.61 -66.89
C GLY A 308 -74.70 45.01 -67.53
N ALA A 309 -73.68 45.29 -68.33
CA ALA A 309 -73.74 46.01 -69.60
C ALA A 309 -72.64 45.47 -70.51
#